data_AF-G8X7D0-F1
#
_entry.id   AF-G8X7D0-F1
#
_cell.length_a   1.000
_cell.length_b   1.000
_cell.length_c   1.000
_cell.angle_alpha   90.00
_cell.angle_beta   90.00
_cell.angle_gamma   90.00
#
_symmetry.space_group_name_H-M   'P 1'
#
loop_
_entity.id
_entity.type
_entity.pdbx_description
1 polymer ?
#
loop_
_entity_poly.entity_id
_entity_poly.type
_entity_poly.pdbx_seq_one_letter_code
_entity_poly.pdbx_strand_id
1 'polypeptide(L)'
;MVNSIGCFLIGLFFGYFEKQIYHTTELRFFFMTGICGGFTTFSTFSNETIQLLQNNQIGIAFLYTFLSIALGFGMTYLGIYLVKN
;
A
#
# COMPACT_ATOMS: atom_id res chain seq x y z
N MET A 1 0.89 8.76 -4.59
CA MET A 1 0.48 7.92 -5.74
C MET A 1 1.16 6.55 -5.75
N VAL A 2 2.47 6.47 -5.53
CA VAL A 2 3.21 5.19 -5.54
C VAL A 2 2.69 4.21 -4.47
N ASN A 3 2.40 4.71 -3.26
CA ASN A 3 1.82 3.88 -2.18
C ASN A 3 0.47 3.25 -2.56
N SER A 4 -0.43 4.01 -3.21
CA SER A 4 -1.76 3.50 -3.57
C SER A 4 -1.70 2.36 -4.60
N ILE A 5 -0.81 2.48 -5.60
CA ILE A 5 -0.58 1.44 -6.61
C ILE A 5 0.07 0.20 -5.97
N GLY A 6 1.04 0.41 -5.08
CA GLY A 6 1.65 -0.68 -4.31
C GLY A 6 0.64 -1.43 -3.43
N CYS A 7 -0.22 -0.71 -2.71
CA CYS A 7 -1.30 -1.31 -1.93
C CYS A 7 -2.29 -2.13 -2.78
N PHE A 8 -2.64 -1.65 -3.98
CA PHE A 8 -3.48 -2.39 -4.91
C PHE A 8 -2.82 -3.70 -5.36
N LEU A 9 -1.53 -3.65 -5.75
CA LEU A 9 -0.75 -4.82 -6.13
C LEU A 9 -0.63 -5.83 -4.98
N ILE A 10 -0.40 -5.38 -3.74
CA ILE A 10 -0.42 -6.26 -2.56
C ILE A 10 -1.76 -6.97 -2.45
N GLY A 11 -2.88 -6.25 -2.60
CA GLY A 11 -4.22 -6.82 -2.57
C GLY A 11 -4.44 -7.89 -3.64
N LEU A 12 -4.02 -7.62 -4.89
CA LEU A 12 -4.10 -8.58 -5.99
C LEU A 12 -3.28 -9.84 -5.70
N PHE A 13 -2.01 -9.70 -5.32
CA PHE A 13 -1.14 -10.84 -5.01
C PHE A 13 -1.67 -11.62 -3.81
N PHE A 14 -2.15 -10.93 -2.77
CA PHE A 14 -2.73 -11.56 -1.60
C PHE A 14 -3.95 -12.41 -1.96
N GLY A 15 -4.91 -11.86 -2.69
CA GLY A 15 -6.09 -12.61 -3.15
C GLY A 15 -5.72 -13.78 -4.07
N TYR A 16 -4.70 -13.62 -4.92
CA TYR A 16 -4.26 -14.66 -5.85
C TYR A 16 -3.59 -15.83 -5.13
N PHE A 17 -2.69 -15.54 -4.19
CA PHE A 17 -2.02 -16.56 -3.38
C PHE A 17 -2.98 -17.23 -2.37
N GLU A 18 -4.03 -16.55 -1.91
CA GLU A 18 -5.06 -17.15 -1.05
C GLU A 18 -5.88 -18.24 -1.78
N LYS A 19 -6.12 -18.08 -3.10
CA LYS A 19 -6.85 -19.07 -3.93
C LYS A 19 -6.01 -20.32 -4.26
N GLN A 20 -4.67 -20.24 -4.21
CA GLN A 20 -3.78 -21.33 -4.60
C GLN A 20 -3.02 -21.92 -3.40
N ILE A 21 -3.50 -23.05 -2.89
CA ILE A 21 -2.94 -23.82 -1.75
C ILE A 21 -1.48 -24.26 -1.99
N TYR A 22 -1.02 -24.30 -3.25
CA TYR A 22 0.24 -24.94 -3.65
C TYR A 22 1.40 -23.99 -3.98
N HIS A 23 1.24 -22.67 -3.84
CA HIS A 23 2.33 -21.74 -4.15
C HIS A 23 3.33 -21.60 -3.00
N THR A 24 4.61 -21.78 -3.35
CA THR A 24 5.77 -21.70 -2.46
C THR A 24 5.81 -20.35 -1.74
N THR A 25 5.91 -20.38 -0.41
CA THR A 25 6.01 -19.22 0.49
C THR A 25 7.01 -18.15 0.00
N GLU A 26 8.08 -18.56 -0.68
CA GLU A 26 9.13 -17.69 -1.22
C GLU A 26 8.65 -16.73 -2.32
N LEU A 27 7.81 -17.20 -3.24
CA LEU A 27 7.22 -16.36 -4.30
C LEU A 27 6.32 -15.28 -3.69
N ARG A 28 5.58 -15.64 -2.65
CA ARG A 28 4.74 -14.69 -1.90
C ARG A 28 5.59 -13.60 -1.24
N PHE A 29 6.70 -13.96 -0.61
CA PHE A 29 7.65 -13.00 -0.04
C PHE A 29 8.30 -12.11 -1.12
N PHE A 30 8.68 -12.68 -2.26
CA PHE A 30 9.28 -11.90 -3.35
C PHE A 30 8.32 -10.84 -3.90
N PHE A 31 7.05 -11.20 -4.16
CA PHE A 31 6.06 -10.26 -4.70
C PHE A 31 5.54 -9.26 -3.66
N MET A 32 5.20 -9.71 -2.44
CA MET A 32 4.67 -8.81 -1.40
C MET A 32 5.77 -7.98 -0.74
N THR A 33 6.84 -8.62 -0.28
CA THR A 33 7.88 -7.94 0.51
C THR A 33 8.95 -7.33 -0.38
N GLY A 34 9.33 -8.01 -1.47
CA GLY A 34 10.32 -7.51 -2.43
C GLY A 34 9.75 -6.42 -3.33
N ILE A 35 8.86 -6.80 -4.27
CA ILE A 35 8.33 -5.87 -5.28
C ILE A 35 7.45 -4.81 -4.63
N CYS A 36 6.40 -5.19 -3.91
CA CYS A 36 5.49 -4.19 -3.35
C CYS A 36 6.14 -3.37 -2.23
N GLY A 37 6.95 -4.01 -1.38
CA GLY A 37 7.71 -3.33 -0.34
C GLY A 37 8.75 -2.34 -0.88
N GLY A 38 9.41 -2.65 -2.01
CA GLY A 38 10.32 -1.73 -2.70
C GLY A 38 9.59 -0.63 -3.48
N PHE A 39 8.35 -0.87 -3.93
CA PHE A 39 7.54 0.11 -4.64
C PHE A 39 6.93 1.14 -3.67
N THR A 40 6.44 0.71 -2.51
CA THR A 40 5.89 1.62 -1.48
C THR A 40 6.99 2.25 -0.64
N THR A 41 6.91 3.55 -0.34
CA THR A 41 7.93 4.25 0.45
C THR A 41 7.30 5.01 1.60
N PHE A 42 7.39 4.44 2.81
CA PHE A 42 6.92 5.11 4.03
C PHE A 42 7.81 6.31 4.39
N SER A 43 9.11 6.27 4.06
CA SER A 43 10.04 7.36 4.35
C SER A 43 9.69 8.65 3.61
N THR A 44 9.29 8.55 2.34
CA THR A 44 8.84 9.72 1.56
C THR A 44 7.55 10.30 2.13
N PHE A 45 6.57 9.44 2.45
CA PHE A 45 5.33 9.86 3.11
C PHE A 45 5.60 10.58 4.44
N SER A 46 6.50 10.04 5.27
CA SER A 46 6.87 10.64 6.54
C SER A 46 7.56 12.00 6.34
N ASN A 47 8.47 12.11 5.38
CA ASN A 47 9.18 13.36 5.11
C ASN A 47 8.24 14.47 4.63
N GLU A 48 7.32 14.16 3.71
CA GLU A 48 6.31 15.12 3.24
C GLU A 48 5.37 15.56 4.37
N THR A 49 4.93 14.61 5.22
CA THR A 49 4.08 14.92 6.37
C THR A 49 4.81 15.84 7.35
N ILE A 50 6.09 15.59 7.63
CA ILE A 50 6.91 16.44 8.50
C ILE A 50 7.15 17.81 7.87
N GLN A 51 7.39 17.91 6.56
CA GLN A 51 7.51 19.20 5.87
C GLN A 51 6.23 20.04 5.98
N LEU A 52 5.06 19.41 5.83
CA LEU A 52 3.78 20.10 6.02
C LEU A 52 3.60 20.59 7.45
N LEU A 53 4.00 19.80 8.45
CA LEU A 53 3.97 20.20 9.86
C LEU A 53 4.95 21.36 10.14
N GLN A 54 6.17 21.32 9.59
CA GLN A 54 7.16 22.39 9.72
C GLN A 54 6.69 23.69 9.07
N ASN A 55 5.94 23.61 7.98
CA ASN A 55 5.34 24.76 7.30
C ASN A 55 4.07 25.29 8.00
N ASN A 56 3.77 24.86 9.23
CA ASN A 56 2.56 25.21 9.98
C ASN A 56 1.25 24.80 9.28
N GLN A 57 1.30 23.91 8.30
CA GLN A 57 0.15 23.42 7.53
C GLN A 57 -0.47 22.17 8.15
N ILE A 58 -0.81 22.24 9.44
CA ILE A 58 -1.25 21.09 10.24
C ILE A 58 -2.51 20.43 9.64
N GLY A 59 -3.48 21.22 9.19
CA GLY A 59 -4.70 20.70 8.57
C GLY A 59 -4.43 19.89 7.29
N ILE A 60 -3.48 20.35 6.47
CA ILE A 60 -3.08 19.65 5.23
C ILE A 60 -2.31 18.39 5.56
N ALA A 61 -1.42 18.41 6.57
CA ALA A 61 -0.70 17.22 7.04
C ALA A 61 -1.65 16.11 7.51
N PHE A 62 -2.68 16.47 8.29
CA PHE A 62 -3.71 15.52 8.73
C PHE A 62 -4.53 14.97 7.56
N LEU A 63 -4.99 15.85 6.66
CA LEU A 63 -5.74 15.43 5.48
C LEU A 63 -4.92 14.47 4.61
N TYR A 64 -3.66 14.82 4.33
CA TYR A 64 -2.75 14.00 3.54
C TYR A 64 -2.52 12.62 4.17
N THR A 65 -2.28 12.59 5.48
CA THR A 65 -2.10 11.35 6.25
C THR A 65 -3.34 10.47 6.17
N PHE A 66 -4.51 11.03 6.50
CA PHE A 66 -5.75 10.26 6.54
C PHE A 66 -6.14 9.75 5.16
N LEU A 67 -6.03 10.60 4.13
CA LEU A 67 -6.36 10.24 2.76
C LEU A 67 -5.40 9.17 2.21
N SER A 68 -4.11 9.26 2.53
CA SER A 68 -3.11 8.26 2.13
C SER A 68 -3.41 6.89 2.76
N ILE A 69 -3.79 6.87 4.04
CA ILE A 69 -4.15 5.64 4.74
C ILE A 69 -5.46 5.06 4.17
N ALA A 70 -6.51 5.88 4.04
CA ALA A 70 -7.80 5.45 3.52
C ALA A 70 -7.70 4.90 2.08
N LEU A 71 -6.97 5.59 1.21
CA LEU A 71 -6.70 5.12 -0.15
C LEU A 71 -5.89 3.82 -0.16
N GLY A 72 -4.90 3.67 0.72
CA GLY A 72 -4.11 2.45 0.84
C GLY A 72 -4.96 1.23 1.23
N PHE A 73 -5.82 1.39 2.23
CA PHE A 73 -6.77 0.33 2.62
C PHE A 73 -7.78 0.03 1.51
N GLY A 74 -8.38 1.06 0.90
CA GLY A 74 -9.35 0.90 -0.18
C GLY A 74 -8.77 0.18 -1.39
N MET A 75 -7.54 0.53 -1.79
CA MET A 75 -6.83 -0.14 -2.90
C MET A 75 -6.49 -1.59 -2.59
N THR A 76 -6.02 -1.89 -1.37
CA THR A 76 -5.76 -3.28 -0.96
C THR A 76 -7.05 -4.10 -1.00
N TYR A 77 -8.14 -3.57 -0.46
CA TYR A 77 -9.43 -4.24 -0.45
C TYR A 77 -9.97 -4.48 -1.87
N LEU A 78 -9.88 -3.48 -2.74
CA LEU A 78 -10.27 -3.60 -4.16
C LEU A 78 -9.46 -4.68 -4.87
N GLY A 79 -8.14 -4.75 -4.66
CA GLY A 79 -7.30 -5.78 -5.24
C GLY A 79 -7.71 -7.19 -4.80
N ILE A 80 -8.00 -7.38 -3.50
CA ILE A 80 -8.48 -8.67 -2.99
C ILE A 80 -9.84 -9.03 -3.61
N TYR A 81 -10.78 -8.08 -3.63
CA TYR A 81 -12.13 -8.29 -4.16
C TYR A 81 -12.11 -8.72 -5.63
N LEU A 82 -11.29 -8.06 -6.46
CA LEU A 82 -11.16 -8.33 -7.89
C LEU A 82 -10.65 -9.74 -8.20
N VAL A 83 -9.83 -10.31 -7.33
CA VAL A 83 -9.26 -11.65 -7.52
C VAL A 83 -10.13 -12.74 -6.88
N LYS A 84 -10.85 -12.39 -5.80
CA LYS A 84 -11.69 -13.34 -5.08
C LYS A 84 -13.01 -13.60 -5.80
N ASN A 85 -13.59 -12.57 -6.42
CA ASN A 85 -14.75 -12.69 -7.32
C ASN A 85 -14.40 -13.44 -8.61
#